data_AF-A0A850BPQ8-F1
#
_entry.id   AF-A0A850BPQ8-F1
#
_cell.length_a   1.000
_cell.length_b   1.000
_cell.length_c   1.000
_cell.angle_alpha   90.00
_cell.angle_beta   90.00
_cell.angle_gamma   90.00
#
_symmetry.space_group_name_H-M   'P 1'
#
loop_
_entity.id
_entity.type
_entity.pdbx_description
1 polymer ?
#
loop_
_entity_poly.entity_id
_entity_poly.type
_entity_poly.pdbx_seq_one_letter_code
_entity_poly.pdbx_strand_id
1 'polypeptide(L)'
;MSKIDEIKKHPKFPFREFGEDDEGFLMSQLYWLEIFKSVAACSPHRWEPWFKNVERDGNPIFSSVSYEMRRGVIIIQHAAATGSPESLSPRFVAWVDLIDTDPVIEHLTISSEISEDCEQWAKRLLHFYLVEGYPRQVMEHEIKKIEIEVESVKTP
;
A
#
# COMPACT_ATOMS: atom_id res chain seq x y z
N MET A 1 15.08 -16.96 3.08
CA MET A 1 15.15 -15.49 3.24
C MET A 1 14.16 -14.92 2.25
N SER A 2 13.24 -14.03 2.67
CA SER A 2 12.25 -13.49 1.75
C SER A 2 12.87 -12.40 0.87
N LYS A 3 12.33 -12.17 -0.34
CA LYS A 3 12.78 -11.07 -1.20
C LYS A 3 12.63 -9.70 -0.55
N ILE A 4 11.63 -9.54 0.32
CA ILE A 4 11.44 -8.34 1.14
C ILE A 4 12.65 -8.14 2.08
N ASP A 5 13.16 -9.20 2.70
CA ASP A 5 14.34 -9.10 3.58
C ASP A 5 15.61 -8.68 2.83
N GLU A 6 15.72 -9.03 1.54
CA GLU A 6 16.82 -8.59 0.68
C GLU A 6 16.69 -7.11 0.31
N ILE A 7 15.48 -6.67 -0.05
CA ILE A 7 15.18 -5.25 -0.34
C ILE A 7 15.47 -4.38 0.90
N LYS A 8 15.11 -4.84 2.09
CA LYS A 8 15.34 -4.13 3.37
C LYS A 8 16.82 -3.95 3.73
N LYS A 9 17.73 -4.74 3.14
CA LYS A 9 19.18 -4.58 3.33
C LYS A 9 19.80 -3.52 2.43
N HIS A 10 19.04 -2.97 1.49
CA HIS A 10 19.54 -1.94 0.60
C HIS A 10 19.99 -0.70 1.39
N PRO A 11 21.16 -0.09 1.10
CA PRO A 11 21.67 1.06 1.88
C PRO A 11 20.72 2.26 1.92
N LYS A 12 19.88 2.41 0.90
CA LYS A 12 18.90 3.49 0.79
C LYS A 12 17.54 3.17 1.45
N PHE A 13 17.32 1.96 1.97
CA PHE A 13 16.06 1.64 2.67
C PHE A 13 15.87 2.62 3.85
N PRO A 14 14.69 3.25 4.03
CA PRO A 14 13.37 2.93 3.46
C PRO A 14 12.98 3.75 2.20
N PHE A 15 13.94 4.12 1.36
CA PHE A 15 13.77 4.81 0.07
C PHE A 15 13.03 6.15 0.17
N ARG A 16 13.45 7.00 1.13
CA ARG A 16 12.78 8.28 1.40
C ARG A 16 12.86 9.28 0.26
N GLU A 17 13.91 9.22 -0.55
CA GLU A 17 14.19 10.14 -1.66
C GLU A 17 13.69 9.61 -3.00
N PHE A 18 12.70 8.70 -3.00
CA PHE A 18 12.19 8.04 -4.21
C PHE A 18 11.64 9.00 -5.29
N GLY A 19 11.28 10.23 -4.93
CA GLY A 19 10.85 11.24 -5.91
C GLY A 19 12.00 11.84 -6.74
N GLU A 20 13.21 11.84 -6.18
CA GLU A 20 14.41 12.45 -6.77
C GLU A 20 15.45 11.42 -7.25
N ASP A 21 15.39 10.19 -6.73
CA ASP A 21 16.35 9.11 -6.99
C ASP A 21 15.70 7.92 -7.75
N ASP A 22 16.18 7.65 -8.97
CA ASP A 22 15.68 6.56 -9.83
C ASP A 22 15.78 5.18 -9.17
N GLU A 23 16.89 4.92 -8.48
CA GLU A 23 17.11 3.67 -7.77
C GLU A 23 16.13 3.55 -6.60
N GLY A 24 16.00 4.60 -5.79
CA GLY A 24 15.01 4.69 -4.72
C GLY A 24 13.59 4.46 -5.22
N PHE A 25 13.21 5.07 -6.35
CA PHE A 25 11.90 4.86 -6.99
C PHE A 25 11.68 3.39 -7.36
N LEU A 26 12.60 2.79 -8.11
CA LEU A 26 12.49 1.39 -8.54
C LEU A 26 12.45 0.44 -7.34
N MET A 27 13.29 0.68 -6.33
CA MET A 27 13.33 -0.14 -5.12
C MET A 27 12.05 -0.01 -4.29
N SER A 28 11.44 1.17 -4.25
CA SER A 28 10.10 1.38 -3.68
C SER A 28 9.02 0.59 -4.41
N GLN A 29 9.03 0.60 -5.74
CA GLN A 29 8.08 -0.21 -6.53
C GLN A 29 8.26 -1.71 -6.26
N LEU A 30 9.50 -2.18 -6.20
CA LEU A 30 9.82 -3.58 -5.88
C LEU A 30 9.40 -3.94 -4.45
N TYR A 31 9.60 -3.05 -3.48
CA TYR A 31 9.18 -3.26 -2.10
C TYR A 31 7.66 -3.51 -2.01
N TRP A 32 6.85 -2.61 -2.57
CA TRP A 32 5.40 -2.73 -2.53
C TRP A 32 4.88 -3.90 -3.38
N LEU A 33 5.51 -4.18 -4.52
CA LEU A 33 5.22 -5.36 -5.33
C LEU A 33 5.42 -6.66 -4.56
N GLU A 34 6.54 -6.78 -3.83
CA GLU A 34 6.84 -8.01 -3.07
C GLU A 34 5.94 -8.13 -1.83
N ILE A 35 5.56 -7.02 -1.17
CA ILE A 35 4.49 -7.04 -0.15
C ILE A 35 3.19 -7.57 -0.74
N PHE A 36 2.73 -6.99 -1.85
CA PHE A 36 1.49 -7.40 -2.50
C PHE A 36 1.53 -8.88 -2.88
N LYS A 37 2.60 -9.33 -3.56
CA LYS A 37 2.77 -10.73 -3.94
C LYS A 37 2.76 -11.68 -2.75
N SER A 38 3.37 -11.29 -1.63
CA SER A 38 3.39 -12.12 -0.42
C SER A 38 1.99 -12.42 0.12
N VAL A 39 1.02 -11.53 -0.11
CA VAL A 39 -0.37 -11.70 0.30
C VAL A 39 -1.22 -12.29 -0.82
N ALA A 40 -1.07 -11.78 -2.04
CA ALA A 40 -1.84 -12.23 -3.22
C ALA A 40 -1.56 -13.70 -3.57
N ALA A 41 -0.40 -14.26 -3.21
CA ALA A 41 -0.11 -15.69 -3.37
C ALA A 41 -1.05 -16.60 -2.58
N CYS A 42 -1.73 -16.08 -1.55
CA CYS A 42 -2.75 -16.80 -0.78
C CYS A 42 -4.16 -16.64 -1.37
N SER A 43 -4.33 -15.80 -2.40
CA SER A 43 -5.61 -15.60 -3.10
C SER A 43 -5.70 -16.51 -4.32
N PRO A 44 -6.85 -17.14 -4.61
CA PRO A 44 -7.01 -17.96 -5.81
C PRO A 44 -7.18 -17.12 -7.09
N HIS A 45 -7.40 -15.81 -6.94
CA HIS A 45 -7.73 -14.93 -8.05
C HIS A 45 -6.51 -14.37 -8.74
N ARG A 46 -6.65 -14.11 -10.04
CA ARG A 46 -5.58 -13.49 -10.83
C ARG A 46 -5.56 -11.99 -10.64
N TRP A 47 -4.36 -11.47 -10.39
CA TRP A 47 -4.08 -10.04 -10.27
C TRP A 47 -3.09 -9.62 -11.36
N GLU A 48 -3.34 -8.47 -11.99
CA GLU A 48 -2.48 -7.92 -13.03
C GLU A 48 -2.21 -6.42 -12.80
N PRO A 49 -1.15 -5.85 -13.39
CA PRO A 49 -0.88 -4.41 -13.28
C PRO A 49 -2.05 -3.58 -13.82
N TRP A 50 -2.44 -2.52 -13.10
CA TRP A 50 -3.62 -1.72 -13.44
C TRP A 50 -3.28 -0.39 -14.12
N PHE A 51 -2.76 0.57 -13.37
CA PHE A 51 -2.35 1.86 -13.91
C PHE A 51 -0.97 1.76 -14.56
N LYS A 52 -0.87 2.26 -15.80
CA LYS A 52 0.39 2.27 -16.57
C LYS A 52 1.27 3.47 -16.23
N ASN A 53 0.66 4.54 -15.71
CA ASN A 53 1.36 5.77 -15.35
C ASN A 53 1.59 5.74 -13.84
N VAL A 54 2.80 5.36 -13.46
CA VAL A 54 3.32 5.48 -12.10
C VAL A 54 4.15 6.76 -12.08
N GLU A 55 3.67 7.76 -11.35
CA GLU A 55 4.34 9.05 -11.24
C GLU A 55 5.38 9.03 -10.12
N ARG A 56 6.41 9.89 -10.25
CA ARG A 56 7.51 9.95 -9.27
C ARG A 56 7.07 10.48 -7.91
N ASP A 57 5.90 11.10 -7.83
CA ASP A 57 5.31 11.54 -6.56
C ASP A 57 4.78 10.36 -5.70
N GLY A 58 4.80 9.14 -6.25
CA GLY A 58 4.39 7.92 -5.55
C GLY A 58 2.89 7.68 -5.60
N ASN A 59 2.14 8.39 -6.45
CA ASN A 59 0.69 8.26 -6.58
C ASN A 59 0.26 7.85 -8.01
N PRO A 60 0.11 6.55 -8.29
CA PRO A 60 0.45 5.42 -7.44
C PRO A 60 1.92 4.99 -7.58
N ILE A 61 2.51 4.44 -6.51
CA ILE A 61 3.79 3.73 -6.58
C ILE A 61 3.59 2.29 -7.06
N PHE A 62 2.41 1.71 -6.75
CA PHE A 62 2.02 0.37 -7.16
C PHE A 62 0.50 0.33 -7.37
N SER A 63 0.05 -0.44 -8.38
CA SER A 63 -1.37 -0.75 -8.55
C SER A 63 -1.58 -2.11 -9.20
N SER A 64 -2.66 -2.78 -8.81
CA SER A 64 -3.06 -4.05 -9.40
C SER A 64 -4.58 -4.22 -9.40
N VAL A 65 -5.11 -4.98 -10.35
CA VAL A 65 -6.54 -5.23 -10.51
C VAL A 65 -6.81 -6.71 -10.75
N SER A 66 -7.96 -7.17 -10.25
CA SER A 66 -8.59 -8.44 -10.58
C SER A 66 -9.95 -8.14 -11.20
N TYR A 67 -10.06 -8.27 -12.52
CA TYR A 67 -11.33 -8.08 -13.24
C TYR A 67 -12.37 -9.15 -12.90
N GLU A 68 -11.92 -10.36 -12.54
CA GLU A 68 -12.78 -11.45 -12.06
C GLU A 68 -13.54 -11.03 -10.79
N MET A 69 -12.83 -10.41 -9.85
CA MET A 69 -13.39 -9.95 -8.59
C MET A 69 -14.02 -8.55 -8.66
N ARG A 70 -13.76 -7.81 -9.76
CA ARG A 70 -14.00 -6.37 -9.87
C ARG A 70 -13.38 -5.59 -8.71
N ARG A 71 -12.15 -5.97 -8.35
CA ARG A 71 -11.38 -5.36 -7.25
C ARG A 71 -10.03 -4.84 -7.70
N GLY A 72 -9.59 -3.73 -7.11
CA GLY A 72 -8.31 -3.09 -7.36
C GLY A 72 -7.56 -2.79 -6.06
N VAL A 73 -6.24 -2.71 -6.15
CA VAL A 73 -5.37 -2.20 -5.09
C VAL A 73 -4.56 -1.06 -5.67
N ILE A 74 -4.51 0.04 -4.91
CA ILE A 74 -3.68 1.19 -5.19
C ILE A 74 -2.81 1.42 -3.95
N ILE A 75 -1.50 1.53 -4.13
CA ILE A 75 -0.60 1.93 -3.07
C ILE A 75 0.00 3.27 -3.48
N ILE A 76 -0.09 4.22 -2.55
CA ILE A 76 0.53 5.53 -2.63
C ILE A 76 1.67 5.55 -1.62
N GLN A 77 2.90 5.79 -2.07
CA GLN A 77 4.01 6.00 -1.15
C GLN A 77 4.23 7.49 -0.94
N HIS A 78 4.35 7.91 0.32
CA HIS A 78 4.84 9.24 0.66
C HIS A 78 6.11 9.15 1.50
N ALA A 79 6.90 10.22 1.52
CA ALA A 79 8.04 10.32 2.40
C ALA A 79 7.59 10.24 3.87
N ALA A 80 8.45 9.71 4.73
CA ALA A 80 8.20 9.69 6.16
C ALA A 80 8.11 11.12 6.69
N ALA A 81 7.14 11.39 7.56
CA ALA A 81 7.02 12.68 8.22
C ALA A 81 8.33 12.97 8.98
N THR A 82 9.04 14.05 8.64
CA THR A 82 10.35 14.39 9.21
C THR A 82 10.29 14.87 10.66
N GLY A 83 9.21 14.58 11.39
CA GLY A 83 8.98 15.05 12.76
C GLY A 83 8.76 16.56 12.86
N SER A 84 8.73 17.30 11.74
CA SER A 84 8.32 18.69 11.72
C SER A 84 6.80 18.78 11.94
N PRO A 85 6.32 19.68 12.82
CA PRO A 85 4.89 19.87 13.07
C PRO A 85 4.08 20.30 11.84
N GLU A 86 4.75 20.64 10.73
CA GLU A 86 4.14 20.99 9.45
C GLU A 86 3.86 19.76 8.55
N SER A 87 4.40 18.59 8.89
CA SER A 87 4.08 17.34 8.18
C SER A 87 2.70 16.83 8.61
N LEU A 88 1.65 17.38 7.99
CA LEU A 88 0.25 17.11 8.30
C LEU A 88 -0.25 15.74 7.83
N SER A 89 0.52 15.03 6.99
CA SER A 89 0.12 13.73 6.46
C SER A 89 0.32 12.61 7.48
N PRO A 90 -0.69 11.76 7.76
CA PRO A 90 -0.52 10.59 8.61
C PRO A 90 0.49 9.62 7.98
N ARG A 91 1.22 8.87 8.81
CA ARG A 91 2.17 7.84 8.34
C ARG A 91 1.50 6.70 7.55
N PHE A 92 0.20 6.52 7.77
CA PHE A 92 -0.62 5.48 7.17
C PHE A 92 -2.07 5.94 7.11
N VAL A 93 -2.68 5.83 5.92
CA VAL A 93 -4.10 6.08 5.66
C VAL A 93 -4.56 5.05 4.65
N ALA A 94 -5.80 4.55 4.78
CA ALA A 94 -6.38 3.68 3.79
C ALA A 94 -7.86 3.98 3.59
N TRP A 95 -8.40 3.66 2.42
CA TRP A 95 -9.84 3.77 2.14
C TRP A 95 -10.24 2.79 1.04
N VAL A 96 -11.55 2.53 0.95
CA VAL A 96 -12.14 1.76 -0.15
C VAL A 96 -13.05 2.69 -0.94
N ASP A 97 -12.90 2.71 -2.26
CA ASP A 97 -13.75 3.50 -3.14
C ASP A 97 -14.08 2.76 -4.45
N LEU A 98 -14.86 3.40 -5.33
CA LEU A 98 -15.22 2.90 -6.65
C LEU A 98 -14.58 3.77 -7.74
N ILE A 99 -14.01 3.11 -8.74
CA ILE A 99 -13.63 3.76 -10.00
C ILE A 99 -14.71 3.45 -11.03
N ASP A 100 -15.34 4.51 -11.54
CA ASP A 100 -16.36 4.46 -12.59
C ASP A 100 -15.73 4.14 -13.95
N THR A 101 -15.41 2.86 -14.12
CA THR A 101 -14.96 2.24 -15.36
C THR A 101 -16.00 1.21 -15.81
N ASP A 102 -15.84 0.65 -17.01
CA ASP A 102 -16.66 -0.48 -17.47
C ASP A 102 -15.80 -1.75 -17.52
N PRO A 103 -15.96 -2.72 -16.60
CA PRO A 103 -16.89 -2.73 -15.46
C PRO A 103 -16.43 -1.85 -14.30
N VAL A 104 -17.36 -1.42 -13.43
CA VAL A 104 -17.03 -0.68 -12.20
C VAL A 104 -16.12 -1.52 -11.31
N ILE A 105 -15.01 -0.93 -10.87
CA ILE A 105 -14.01 -1.58 -10.01
C ILE A 105 -14.03 -0.93 -8.64
N GLU A 106 -14.26 -1.74 -7.60
CA GLU A 106 -13.99 -1.33 -6.22
C GLU A 106 -12.48 -1.40 -5.97
N HIS A 107 -11.91 -0.45 -5.24
CA HIS A 107 -10.49 -0.52 -4.92
C HIS A 107 -10.20 -0.17 -3.47
N LEU A 108 -9.23 -0.88 -2.90
CA LEU A 108 -8.54 -0.53 -1.67
C LEU A 108 -7.34 0.37 -2.02
N THR A 109 -7.32 1.59 -1.51
CA THR A 109 -6.16 2.46 -1.56
C THR A 109 -5.45 2.48 -0.21
N ILE A 110 -4.13 2.31 -0.22
CA ILE A 110 -3.25 2.42 0.95
C ILE A 110 -2.25 3.53 0.67
N SER A 111 -2.33 4.62 1.41
CA SER A 111 -1.34 5.70 1.42
C SER A 111 -0.43 5.53 2.63
N SER A 112 0.86 5.30 2.38
CA SER A 112 1.77 4.88 3.45
C SER A 112 3.21 5.33 3.23
N GLU A 113 3.92 5.62 4.32
CA GLU A 113 5.38 5.59 4.32
C GLU A 113 5.89 4.13 4.37
N ILE A 114 7.19 3.92 4.13
CA ILE A 114 7.84 2.64 4.39
C ILE A 114 8.36 2.61 5.84
N SER A 115 7.76 1.76 6.67
CA SER A 115 8.19 1.44 8.03
C SER A 115 7.65 0.07 8.45
N GLU A 116 8.12 -0.47 9.57
CA GLU A 116 7.71 -1.80 10.04
C GLU A 116 6.21 -1.86 10.39
N ASP A 117 5.69 -0.91 11.17
CA ASP A 117 4.27 -0.89 11.53
C ASP A 117 3.38 -0.73 10.28
N CYS A 118 3.75 0.20 9.40
CA CYS A 118 3.01 0.45 8.15
C CYS A 118 2.99 -0.78 7.24
N GLU A 119 4.09 -1.53 7.17
CA GLU A 119 4.12 -2.80 6.44
C GLU A 119 3.15 -3.82 7.03
N GLN A 120 3.09 -3.93 8.37
CA GLN A 120 2.18 -4.86 9.04
C GLN A 120 0.71 -4.47 8.79
N TRP A 121 0.37 -3.19 8.91
CA TRP A 121 -0.98 -2.70 8.62
C TRP A 121 -1.36 -2.88 7.16
N ALA A 122 -0.46 -2.58 6.21
CA ALA A 122 -0.69 -2.80 4.78
C ALA A 122 -0.95 -4.30 4.49
N LYS A 123 -0.10 -5.19 5.01
CA LYS A 123 -0.28 -6.65 4.85
C LYS A 123 -1.61 -7.13 5.42
N ARG A 124 -2.03 -6.61 6.58
CA ARG A 124 -3.32 -6.96 7.20
C ARG A 124 -4.50 -6.52 6.34
N LEU A 125 -4.52 -5.28 5.85
CA LEU A 125 -5.59 -4.80 4.96
C LEU A 125 -5.61 -5.55 3.63
N LEU A 126 -4.44 -5.80 3.03
CA LEU A 126 -4.33 -6.62 1.83
C LEU A 126 -4.88 -8.03 2.08
N HIS A 127 -4.59 -8.64 3.23
CA HIS A 127 -5.09 -9.99 3.54
C HIS A 127 -6.62 -10.01 3.62
N PHE A 128 -7.21 -9.07 4.36
CA PHE A 128 -8.66 -8.93 4.44
C PHE A 128 -9.31 -8.71 3.07
N TYR A 129 -8.67 -7.92 2.21
CA TYR A 129 -9.23 -7.55 0.92
C TYR A 129 -9.05 -8.62 -0.18
N LEU A 130 -7.88 -9.27 -0.23
CA LEU A 130 -7.47 -10.17 -1.32
C LEU A 130 -7.77 -11.64 -1.00
N VAL A 131 -7.62 -12.03 0.27
CA VAL A 131 -7.67 -13.44 0.70
C VAL A 131 -9.03 -13.73 1.32
N GLU A 132 -9.43 -12.94 2.32
CA GLU A 132 -10.73 -13.11 2.99
C GLU A 132 -11.91 -12.56 2.17
N GLY A 133 -11.62 -11.75 1.15
CA GLY A 133 -12.63 -11.19 0.26
C GLY A 133 -13.63 -10.26 0.98
N TYR A 134 -13.23 -9.61 2.06
CA TYR A 134 -14.12 -8.78 2.87
C TYR A 134 -14.84 -7.73 2.02
N PRO A 135 -16.17 -7.56 2.17
CA PRO A 135 -16.92 -6.55 1.44
C PRO A 135 -16.57 -5.14 1.96
N ARG A 136 -16.80 -4.11 1.13
CA ARG A 136 -16.51 -2.70 1.45
C ARG A 136 -16.85 -2.28 2.88
N GLN A 137 -18.06 -2.56 3.35
CA GLN A 137 -18.51 -2.15 4.69
C GLN A 137 -17.66 -2.76 5.82
N VAL A 138 -17.21 -4.00 5.65
CA VAL A 138 -16.33 -4.68 6.61
C VAL A 138 -14.91 -4.13 6.50
N MET A 139 -14.44 -3.84 5.29
CA MET A 139 -13.15 -3.18 5.08
C MET A 139 -13.08 -1.80 5.72
N GLU A 140 -14.12 -0.97 5.55
CA GLU A 140 -14.21 0.35 6.18
C GLU A 140 -14.15 0.26 7.71
N HIS A 141 -14.70 -0.81 8.30
CA HIS A 141 -14.58 -1.07 9.74
C HIS A 141 -13.17 -1.48 10.17
N GLU A 142 -12.50 -2.35 9.42
CA GLU A 142 -11.13 -2.75 9.72
C GLU A 142 -10.12 -1.61 9.51
N ILE A 143 -10.34 -0.76 8.52
CA ILE A 143 -9.54 0.47 8.30
C ILE A 143 -9.65 1.38 9.53
N LYS A 144 -10.85 1.64 10.03
CA LYS A 144 -11.05 2.47 11.25
C LYS A 144 -10.33 1.91 12.48
N LYS A 145 -10.25 0.58 12.62
CA LYS A 145 -9.46 -0.04 13.71
C LYS A 145 -7.98 0.28 13.57
N ILE A 146 -7.44 0.16 12.36
CA ILE A 146 -6.04 0.49 12.08
C ILE A 146 -5.78 1.99 12.26
N GLU A 147 -6.70 2.88 11.89
CA GLU A 147 -6.57 4.31 12.16
C GLU A 147 -6.39 4.59 13.66
N ILE A 148 -7.16 3.92 14.53
CA ILE A 148 -7.00 4.02 15.99
C ILE A 148 -5.64 3.47 16.45
N GLU A 149 -5.18 2.35 15.88
CA GLU A 149 -3.86 1.80 16.17
C GLU A 149 -2.75 2.79 15.77
N VAL A 150 -2.84 3.40 14.58
CA VAL A 150 -1.90 4.41 14.07
C VAL A 150 -1.82 5.63 15.00
N GLU A 151 -2.95 6.10 15.51
CA GLU A 151 -3.01 7.21 16.47
C GLU A 151 -2.40 6.83 17.81
N SER A 152 -2.58 5.59 18.28
CA SER A 152 -2.02 5.13 19.55
C SER A 152 -0.49 5.15 19.56
N VAL A 153 0.15 4.91 18.41
CA VAL A 153 1.62 4.92 18.24
C VAL A 153 2.20 6.34 18.24
N LYS A 154 1.37 7.39 18.03
CA LYS A 154 1.82 8.78 18.08
C LYS A 154 2.02 9.34 19.50
N THR A 155 1.70 8.58 20.55
CA THR A 155 1.77 9.04 21.95
C THR A 155 3.00 8.45 22.64
N PRO A 156 4.12 9.19 22.77
CA PRO A 156 5.18 8.85 23.71
C PRO A 156 4.79 9.12 25.17
#